data_AF-A0A932K5I6-F1
#
_entry.id   AF-A0A932K5I6-F1
#
_cell.length_a   1.000
_cell.length_b   1.000
_cell.length_c   1.000
_cell.angle_alpha   90.00
_cell.angle_beta   90.00
_cell.angle_gamma   90.00
#
_symmetry.space_group_name_H-M   'P 1'
#
loop_
_entity.id
_entity.type
_entity.pdbx_description
1 polymer ?
#
loop_
_entity_poly.entity_id
_entity_poly.type
_entity_poly.pdbx_seq_one_letter_code
_entity_poly.pdbx_strand_id
1 'polypeptide(L)' 'MLITALISIAERVGANRIFKAEGRFHHPFGEPTLSPVAERAWRLHCLRAAVQMLTQTIDKPAVRDLTGLEERC' A
#
# COMPACT_ATOMS: atom_id res chain seq x y z
N MET A 1 2.54 -9.70 1.71
CA MET A 1 1.92 -8.47 1.17
C MET A 1 2.95 -7.38 1.23
N LEU A 2 3.08 -6.56 0.18
CA LEU A 2 4.05 -5.48 0.09
C LEU A 2 3.32 -4.14 0.00
N ILE A 3 3.73 -3.16 0.81
CA ILE A 3 3.28 -1.77 0.70
C ILE A 3 4.36 -0.99 -0.04
N THR A 4 4.07 -0.43 -1.22
CA THR A 4 5.09 0.24 -2.04
C THR A 4 4.47 1.11 -3.14
N ALA A 5 5.22 2.09 -3.62
CA ALA A 5 4.95 2.83 -4.85
C ALA A 5 5.65 2.19 -6.08
N LEU A 6 6.56 1.22 -5.88
CA LEU A 6 7.29 0.54 -6.95
C LEU A 6 6.52 -0.69 -7.46
N ILE A 7 5.32 -0.47 -7.98
CA ILE A 7 4.37 -1.54 -8.34
C ILE A 7 4.95 -2.51 -9.37
N SER A 8 5.56 -2.01 -10.45
CA SER A 8 6.12 -2.85 -11.50
C SER A 8 7.26 -3.76 -11.04
N ILE A 9 8.05 -3.30 -10.05
CA ILE A 9 9.10 -4.13 -9.43
C ILE A 9 8.47 -5.20 -8.56
N ALA A 10 7.47 -4.83 -7.75
CA ALA A 10 6.73 -5.74 -6.90
C ALA A 10 6.06 -6.87 -7.71
N GLU A 11 5.47 -6.55 -8.86
CA GLU A 11 4.90 -7.53 -9.78
C GLU A 11 5.96 -8.48 -10.34
N ARG A 12 7.11 -7.96 -10.79
CA ARG A 12 8.22 -8.77 -11.35
C ARG A 12 8.83 -9.74 -10.36
N VAL A 13 8.87 -9.41 -9.08
CA VAL A 13 9.36 -10.31 -8.02
C VAL A 13 8.28 -11.28 -7.52
N GLY A 14 7.09 -11.27 -8.12
CA GLY A 14 6.01 -12.20 -7.80
C GLY A 14 5.25 -11.86 -6.51
N ALA A 15 5.19 -10.59 -6.11
CA ALA A 15 4.43 -10.20 -4.91
C ALA A 15 2.93 -10.48 -5.11
N ASN A 16 2.39 -11.40 -4.32
CA ASN A 16 1.00 -11.86 -4.48
C ASN A 16 -0.07 -10.83 -4.03
N ARG A 17 0.28 -9.92 -3.11
CA ARG A 17 -0.58 -8.83 -2.63
C ARG A 17 0.25 -7.56 -2.56
N ILE A 18 -0.09 -6.55 -3.35
CA ILE A 18 0.58 -5.26 -3.40
C ILE A 18 -0.41 -4.18 -2.97
N PHE A 19 -0.09 -3.50 -1.87
CA PHE A 19 -0.79 -2.30 -1.47
C PHE A 19 -0.01 -1.09 -2.02
N LYS A 20 -0.62 -0.38 -2.95
CA LYS A 20 -0.05 0.79 -3.60
C LYS A 20 -0.05 1.96 -2.64
N ALA A 21 1.14 2.42 -2.28
CA ALA A 21 1.33 3.65 -1.53
C ALA A 21 1.47 4.84 -2.50
N GLU A 22 1.07 6.02 -2.06
CA GLU A 22 1.26 7.29 -2.78
C GLU A 22 2.71 7.82 -2.70
N GLY A 23 3.70 6.93 -2.75
CA GLY A 23 5.11 7.29 -2.72
C GLY A 23 5.64 7.74 -4.09
N ARG A 24 6.83 8.35 -4.10
CA ARG A 24 7.60 8.67 -5.32
C ARG A 24 8.72 7.64 -5.49
N PHE A 25 9.33 7.57 -6.67
CA PHE A 25 10.45 6.64 -6.91
C PHE A 25 11.57 6.77 -5.85
N HIS A 26 11.89 8.00 -5.44
CA HIS A 26 12.92 8.27 -4.41
C HIS A 26 12.47 7.91 -2.98
N HIS A 27 11.16 7.83 -2.74
CA HIS A 27 10.54 7.51 -1.46
C HIS A 27 9.43 6.48 -1.69
N PRO A 28 9.82 5.22 -1.96
CA PRO A 28 8.89 4.20 -2.42
C PRO A 28 7.84 3.84 -1.36
N PHE A 29 8.09 4.21 -0.11
CA PHE A 29 7.10 4.28 0.95
C PHE A 29 7.52 5.36 1.95
N GLY A 30 6.57 6.22 2.35
CA GLY A 30 6.83 7.38 3.19
C GLY A 30 6.78 8.70 2.41
N GLU A 31 6.55 9.79 3.12
CA GLU A 31 6.49 11.15 2.57
C GLU A 31 7.36 12.08 3.43
N PRO A 32 8.61 12.35 3.02
CA PRO A 32 9.56 13.16 3.79
C PRO A 32 9.15 14.62 3.97
N THR A 33 8.21 15.11 3.16
CA THR A 33 7.69 16.48 3.30
C THR A 33 6.71 16.62 4.47
N LEU A 34 6.22 15.52 5.05
CA LEU A 34 5.36 15.55 6.24
C LEU A 34 6.16 15.75 7.52
N SER A 35 5.52 16.34 8.53
CA SER A 35 6.04 16.30 9.90
C SER A 35 6.05 14.86 10.44
N PRO A 36 6.91 14.52 11.41
CA PRO A 36 6.97 13.16 11.96
C PRO A 36 5.62 12.62 12.47
N VAL A 37 4.78 13.50 13.04
CA VAL A 37 3.46 13.12 13.53
C VAL A 37 2.50 12.81 12.38
N ALA A 38 2.48 13.66 11.34
CA ALA A 38 1.66 13.46 10.16
C ALA A 38 2.09 12.21 9.39
N GLU A 39 3.40 11.99 9.26
CA GLU A 39 4.00 10.82 8.62
C GLU A 39 3.60 9.52 9.34
N ARG A 40 3.68 9.50 10.68
CA ARG A 40 3.23 8.37 11.49
C ARG A 40 1.73 8.10 11.29
N ALA A 41 0.90 9.13 11.30
CA ALA A 41 -0.55 8.98 11.10
C ALA A 41 -0.85 8.39 9.72
N TRP A 42 -0.19 8.90 8.67
CA TRP A 42 -0.28 8.38 7.31
C TRP A 42 0.16 6.91 7.21
N ARG A 43 1.32 6.55 7.80
CA ARG A 43 1.80 5.16 7.82
C ARG A 43 0.82 4.20 8.48
N LEU A 44 0.24 4.61 9.62
CA LEU A 44 -0.77 3.81 10.32
C LEU A 44 -2.02 3.61 9.47
N HIS A 45 -2.46 4.65 8.74
CA HIS A 45 -3.58 4.56 7.83
C HIS A 45 -3.31 3.57 6.69
N CYS A 46 -2.18 3.69 5.99
CA CYS A 46 -1.78 2.73 4.95
C CYS A 46 -1.65 1.31 5.49
N LEU A 47 -1.06 1.13 6.67
CA LEU A 47 -0.89 -0.19 7.28
C LEU A 47 -2.24 -0.83 7.61
N ARG A 48 -3.18 -0.08 8.19
CA ARG A 48 -4.52 -0.60 8.52
C ARG A 48 -5.27 -1.05 7.26
N ALA A 49 -5.24 -0.23 6.21
CA ALA A 49 -5.83 -0.56 4.93
C ALA A 49 -5.17 -1.81 4.30
N ALA A 50 -3.84 -1.89 4.34
CA ALA A 50 -3.12 -3.07 3.87
C ALA A 50 -3.49 -4.33 4.71
N VAL A 51 -3.62 -4.23 6.03
CA VAL A 51 -4.08 -5.34 6.88
C VAL A 51 -5.49 -5.80 6.48
N GLN A 52 -6.40 -4.89 6.13
CA GLN A 52 -7.72 -5.25 5.61
C GLN A 52 -7.63 -6.03 4.29
N MET A 53 -6.67 -5.72 3.42
CA MET A 53 -6.43 -6.50 2.19
C MET A 53 -6.04 -7.96 2.48
N LEU A 54 -5.42 -8.24 3.63
CA LEU A 54 -5.08 -9.63 4.02
C LEU A 54 -6.34 -10.45 4.37
N THR A 55 -7.42 -9.81 4.81
CA THR A 55 -8.67 -10.49 5.15
C THR A 55 -9.51 -10.79 3.91
N GLN A 56 -9.09 -10.32 2.73
CA GLN A 56 -9.78 -10.55 1.47
C GLN A 56 -9.25 -11.82 0.78
N THR A 57 -10.19 -12.65 0.32
CA THR A 57 -9.91 -13.75 -0.62
C THR A 57 -9.38 -13.16 -1.92
N ILE A 58 -8.31 -13.74 -2.45
CA ILE A 58 -7.78 -13.40 -3.77
C ILE A 58 -7.56 -14.70 -4.55
N ASP A 59 -8.03 -14.74 -5.79
CA ASP A 59 -7.84 -15.88 -6.71
C ASP A 59 -6.63 -15.69 -7.63
N LYS A 60 -6.09 -14.45 -7.68
CA LYS A 60 -4.93 -14.04 -8.47
C LYS A 60 -4.14 -12.95 -7.75
N PRO A 61 -2.87 -12.70 -8.10
CA PRO A 61 -2.12 -11.58 -7.57
C PRO A 61 -2.91 -10.27 -7.69
N ALA A 62 -2.92 -9.48 -6.62
CA ALA A 62 -3.78 -8.30 -6.52
C ALA A 62 -2.99 -7.04 -6.16
N VAL A 63 -3.30 -5.94 -6.84
CA VAL A 63 -2.86 -4.58 -6.52
C VAL A 63 -4.06 -3.79 -6.02
N ARG A 64 -3.95 -3.14 -4.86
CA ARG A 64 -5.01 -2.31 -4.24
C ARG A 64 -4.42 -1.03 -3.69
N ASP A 65 -5.21 0.02 -3.60
CA ASP A 65 -4.89 1.27 -2.89
C ASP A 65 -6.02 1.61 -1.91
N LEU A 66 -5.95 2.81 -1.30
CA LEU A 66 -6.94 3.28 -0.33
C LEU A 66 -8.34 3.42 -0.95
N THR A 67 -8.45 3.96 -2.16
CA THR A 67 -9.74 4.15 -2.84
C THR A 67 -10.40 2.80 -3.17
N GLY A 68 -9.61 1.78 -3.53
CA GLY A 68 -10.13 0.44 -3.81
C GLY A 68 -10.64 -0.37 -2.61
N LEU A 69 -10.48 0.13 -1.37
CA LEU A 69 -10.95 -0.52 -0.14
C LEU A 69 -12.15 0.17 0.52
N GLU A 70 -12.36 1.46 0.29
CA GLU A 70 -13.49 2.21 0.85
C GLU A 70 -14.84 1.86 0.18
N GLU A 71 -14.82 1.41 -1.07
CA GLU A 71 -16.04 1.06 -1.83
C GLU A 71 -16.73 -0.25 -1.40
N ARG A 72 -16.25 -0.95 -0.36
CA ARG A 72 -16.76 -2.27 0.05
C ARG A 72 -17.20 -2.36 1.51
N CYS A 73 -17.40 -1.21 2.16
CA CYS A 73 -18.00 -1.09 3.49
C CYS A 73 -19.44 -0.59 3.38
#